data_AF-A9D5B2-F1
#
_entry.id   AF-A9D5B2-F1
#
_cell.length_a   1.000
_cell.length_b   1.000
_cell.length_c   1.000
_cell.angle_alpha   90.00
_cell.angle_beta   90.00
_cell.angle_gamma   90.00
#
_symmetry.space_group_name_H-M   'P 1'
#
loop_
_entity.id
_entity.type
_entity.pdbx_description
1 polymer ?
#
loop_
_entity_poly.entity_id
_entity_poly.type
_entity_poly.pdbx_seq_one_letter_code
_entity_poly.pdbx_strand_id
1 'polypeptide(L)' 'MFVGIGFILIGLLAIVDIVLTIIAAMKASEGISYKYPLSITFIKPRI' A
#
# COMPACT_ATOMS: atom_id res chain seq x y z
N MET A 1 18.01 -20.93 11.89
CA MET A 1 18.22 -19.48 11.70
C MET A 1 17.15 -18.94 10.76
N PHE A 2 15.96 -18.59 11.28
CA PHE A 2 14.79 -18.14 10.48
C PHE A 2 14.73 -16.61 10.30
N VAL A 3 15.65 -15.87 10.92
CA VAL A 3 15.61 -14.40 11.02
C VAL A 3 15.85 -13.71 9.66
N GLY A 4 16.57 -14.34 8.74
CA GLY A 4 16.85 -13.76 7.41
C GLY A 4 15.61 -13.62 6.51
N ILE A 5 14.64 -14.54 6.61
CA ILE A 5 13.39 -14.47 5.82
C ILE A 5 12.51 -13.30 6.27
N GLY A 6 12.44 -13.04 7.58
CA GLY A 6 11.67 -11.91 8.11
C GLY A 6 12.19 -10.57 7.60
N PHE A 7 13.52 -10.43 7.48
CA PHE A 7 14.14 -9.19 7.00
C PHE A 7 13.87 -8.93 5.52
N ILE A 8 13.92 -9.98 4.69
CA ILE A 8 13.60 -9.91 3.26
C ILE A 8 12.12 -9.54 3.04
N LEU A 9 11.22 -10.15 3.82
CA LEU A 9 9.79 -9.84 3.78
C LEU A 9 9.51 -8.38 4.15
N ILE A 10 10.13 -7.86 5.21
CA ILE A 10 9.99 -6.46 5.62
C ILE A 10 10.55 -5.52 4.55
N GLY A 11 11.71 -5.84 3.95
CA GLY A 11 12.28 -5.04 2.87
C GLY A 11 11.36 -4.96 1.64
N LEU A 12 10.79 -6.09 1.22
CA LEU A 12 9.83 -6.11 0.11
C LEU A 12 8.57 -5.32 0.45
N LEU A 13 8.06 -5.45 1.68
CA LEU A 13 6.89 -4.71 2.14
C LEU A 13 7.13 -3.20 2.13
N ALA A 14 8.31 -2.74 2.57
CA ALA A 14 8.69 -1.33 2.55
C ALA A 14 8.70 -0.73 1.13
N ILE A 15 9.20 -1.49 0.15
CA ILE A 15 9.20 -1.06 -1.25
C ILE A 15 7.77 -0.91 -1.76
N VAL A 16 6.91 -1.90 -1.49
CA VAL A 16 5.50 -1.87 -1.89
C VAL A 16 4.76 -0.69 -1.24
N ASP A 17 5.03 -0.42 0.03
CA ASP A 17 4.40 0.68 0.78
C ASP A 17 4.78 2.05 0.20
N ILE A 18 6.06 2.26 -0.12
CA ILE A 18 6.53 3.49 -0.78
C ILE A 18 5.84 3.69 -2.12
N VAL A 19 5.80 2.65 -2.96
CA VAL A 19 5.18 2.73 -4.30
C VAL A 19 3.69 3.05 -4.20
N LEU A 20 2.95 2.36 -3.32
CA LEU A 20 1.53 2.60 -3.13
C LEU A 20 1.25 4.00 -2.57
N THR A 21 2.11 4.51 -1.68
CA THR A 21 2.01 5.87 -1.14
C THR A 21 2.19 6.94 -2.21
N ILE A 22 3.16 6.76 -3.13
CA ILE A 22 3.37 7.67 -4.25
C ILE A 22 2.15 7.68 -5.17
N ILE A 23 1.61 6.50 -5.52
CA ILE A 23 0.41 6.41 -6.38
C ILE A 23 -0.79 7.07 -5.70
N ALA A 24 -0.97 6.85 -4.40
CA ALA A 24 -2.03 7.49 -3.64
C ALA A 24 -1.90 9.02 -3.63
N ALA A 25 -0.69 9.56 -3.45
CA ALA A 25 -0.42 11.00 -3.50
C ALA A 25 -0.68 11.60 -4.90
N MET A 26 -0.28 10.89 -5.96
CA MET A 26 -0.58 11.28 -7.35
C MET A 26 -2.09 11.32 -7.59
N LYS A 27 -2.81 10.24 -7.23
CA LYS A 27 -4.26 10.14 -7.42
C LYS A 27 -5.03 11.17 -6.59
N ALA A 28 -4.58 11.46 -5.37
CA ALA A 28 -5.13 12.52 -4.53
C ALA A 28 -5.00 13.89 -5.20
N SER A 29 -3.90 14.14 -5.92
CA SER A 29 -3.68 15.38 -6.68
C SER A 29 -4.62 15.48 -7.89
N GLU A 30 -5.03 14.35 -8.47
CA GLU A 30 -6.04 14.27 -9.54
C GLU A 30 -7.49 14.33 -9.01
N GLY A 31 -7.68 14.39 -7.68
CA GLY A 31 -9.00 14.32 -7.04
C GLY A 31 -9.64 12.92 -7.08
N ILE A 32 -8.87 11.88 -7.41
CA ILE A 32 -9.34 10.50 -7.50
C ILE A 32 -9.03 9.79 -6.19
N SER A 33 -10.06 9.20 -5.56
CA SER A 33 -9.86 8.36 -4.38
C SER A 33 -9.18 7.05 -4.77
N TYR A 34 -7.89 6.92 -4.43
CA TYR A 34 -7.12 5.71 -4.73
C TYR A 34 -7.45 4.61 -3.73
N LYS A 35 -8.07 3.54 -4.24
CA LYS A 35 -8.30 2.34 -3.46
C LYS A 35 -7.04 1.48 -3.49
N TYR A 36 -6.39 1.33 -2.34
CA TYR A 36 -5.25 0.45 -2.18
C TYR A 36 -5.64 -1.00 -2.51
N PRO A 37 -4.88 -1.71 -3.38
CA PRO A 37 -5.21 -3.07 -3.80
C PRO A 37 -5.13 -4.08 -2.65
N LEU A 38 -4.31 -3.80 -1.63
CA LEU A 38 -4.16 -4.63 -0.43
C LEU A 38 -5.09 -4.21 0.73
N SER A 39 -5.99 -3.25 0.49
CA SER A 39 -6.92 -2.79 1.51
C SER A 39 -8.15 -3.70 1.58
N ILE A 40 -8.36 -4.34 2.73
CA ILE A 40 -9.58 -5.07 3.03
C ILE A 40 -10.69 -4.05 3.25
N THR A 41 -11.69 -4.05 2.36
CA THR A 41 -12.82 -3.11 2.44
C THR A 41 -13.82 -3.60 3.48
N PHE A 42 -13.62 -3.22 4.75
CA PHE A 42 -14.56 -3.55 5.82
C PHE A 42 -15.88 -2.76 5.72
N ILE A 43 -15.83 -1.57 5.13
CA ILE A 43 -16.97 -0.69 4.96
C ILE A 43 -16.91 -0.17 3.51
N LYS A 44 -18.03 -0.27 2.78
CA LYS A 44 -18.11 0.21 1.40
C LYS A 44 -17.83 1.72 1.40
N PRO A 45 -16.78 2.22 0.71
CA PRO A 45 -16.56 3.65 0.60
C PRO A 45 -17.77 4.25 -0.11
N ARG A 46 -18.47 5.16 0.58
CA ARG A 46 -19.58 5.94 0.05
C ARG A 46 -18.96 7.03 -0.84
N ILE A 47 -18.66 6.65 -2.07
CA ILE A 47 -18.40 7.57 -3.19
C ILE A 47 -19.71 8.31 -3.47
#